data_AF-A0A8J2S367-F1
#
_entry.id   AF-A0A8J2S367-F1
#
_cell.length_a   1.000
_cell.length_b   1.000
_cell.length_c   1.000
_cell.angle_alpha   90.00
_cell.angle_beta   90.00
_cell.angle_gamma   90.00
#
_symmetry.space_group_name_H-M   'P 1'
#
loop_
_entity.id
_entity.type
_entity.pdbx_description
1 polymer ?
#
loop_
_entity_poly.entity_id
_entity_poly.type
_entity_poly.pdbx_seq_one_letter_code
_entity_poly.pdbx_strand_id
1 'polypeptide(L)'
;MGRDAELFVDAAAISRHLLCSICHGVLERPVQTACEHLFCEDCLLAWLCRKATCPVCQAVTEPEAVKRAPRAIVGLIDDLEVRCDHCDCDWTGALDKLNAHLDECCHAPRAELLQRLSAKQRQLDDARRTIADRDREIVRLEAALKARRDGSARDADNARRRLRQLERDADEDPRRSPGTTQSQRSLRRERFRKARSDRATDVTRIMSLRDSLETLRLHAADEEPTGDRC
;
A
#
# COMPACT_ATOMS: atom_id res chain seq x y z
N MET A 1 -7.09 5.54 30.25
CA MET A 1 -6.39 5.45 31.57
C MET A 1 -7.02 6.49 32.49
N GLY A 2 -6.79 6.48 33.81
CA GLY A 2 -7.36 7.52 34.70
C GLY A 2 -6.76 8.91 34.44
N ARG A 3 -7.46 9.96 34.90
CA ARG A 3 -6.99 11.35 34.79
C ARG A 3 -5.86 11.61 35.78
N ASP A 4 -4.87 12.38 35.36
CA ASP A 4 -3.76 12.79 36.21
C ASP A 4 -4.26 13.67 37.37
N ALA A 5 -3.69 13.46 38.55
CA ALA A 5 -4.00 14.23 39.75
C ALA A 5 -3.58 15.71 39.59
N GLU A 6 -2.55 15.99 38.78
CA GLU A 6 -2.05 17.36 38.53
C GLU A 6 -3.07 18.28 37.83
N LEU A 7 -4.10 17.70 37.19
CA LEU A 7 -5.18 18.46 36.56
C LEU A 7 -6.11 19.14 37.59
N PHE A 8 -6.18 18.59 38.81
CA PHE A 8 -7.16 19.00 39.82
C PHE A 8 -6.58 20.05 40.76
N VAL A 9 -7.39 21.05 41.10
CA VAL A 9 -6.97 22.20 41.92
C VAL A 9 -6.49 21.76 43.30
N ASP A 10 -7.22 20.84 43.93
CA ASP A 10 -6.86 20.24 45.21
C ASP A 10 -6.89 18.71 45.10
N ALA A 11 -5.84 18.16 44.49
CA ALA A 11 -5.67 16.73 44.34
C ALA A 11 -5.67 15.96 45.68
N ALA A 12 -5.24 16.60 46.77
CA ALA A 12 -5.16 15.98 48.10
C ALA A 12 -6.54 15.83 48.76
N ALA A 13 -7.50 16.71 48.43
CA ALA A 13 -8.87 16.62 48.90
C ALA A 13 -9.73 15.57 48.15
N ILE A 14 -9.23 15.02 47.04
CA ILE A 14 -9.97 14.02 46.26
C ILE A 14 -10.08 12.72 47.07
N SER A 15 -11.33 12.27 47.26
CA SER A 15 -11.59 11.00 47.93
C SER A 15 -10.91 9.83 47.19
N ARG A 16 -10.18 8.99 47.93
CA ARG A 16 -9.58 7.74 47.42
C ARG A 16 -10.56 6.82 46.70
N HIS A 17 -11.86 6.95 47.00
CA HIS A 17 -12.93 6.17 46.37
C HIS A 17 -13.21 6.59 44.92
N LEU A 18 -12.70 7.75 44.50
CA LEU A 18 -12.77 8.24 43.12
C LEU A 18 -11.47 7.97 42.33
N LEU A 19 -10.52 7.24 42.92
CA LEU A 19 -9.26 6.88 42.29
C LEU A 19 -9.32 5.43 41.77
N CYS A 20 -8.75 5.22 40.59
CA CYS A 20 -8.60 3.90 40.01
C CYS A 20 -7.48 3.14 40.73
N SER A 21 -7.76 1.96 41.26
CA SER A 21 -6.73 1.16 41.97
C SER A 21 -5.66 0.54 41.05
N ILE A 22 -5.83 0.61 39.73
CA ILE A 22 -4.86 0.10 38.74
C ILE A 22 -3.88 1.20 38.30
N CYS A 23 -4.40 2.37 37.92
CA CYS A 23 -3.57 3.47 37.39
C CYS A 23 -3.37 4.63 38.39
N HIS A 24 -4.00 4.56 39.57
CA HIS A 24 -3.93 5.52 40.66
C HIS A 24 -4.44 6.95 40.36
N GLY A 25 -4.76 7.27 39.11
CA GLY A 25 -5.45 8.51 38.72
C GLY A 25 -6.95 8.52 39.04
N VAL A 26 -7.56 9.70 38.93
CA VAL A 26 -9.02 9.89 39.06
C VAL A 26 -9.73 9.08 37.98
N LEU A 27 -10.82 8.41 38.34
CA LEU A 27 -11.53 7.49 37.46
C LEU A 27 -12.00 8.18 36.16
N GLU A 28 -11.55 7.68 35.01
CA GLU A 28 -12.06 8.07 33.70
C GLU A 28 -12.95 6.96 33.13
N ARG A 29 -14.15 7.32 32.65
CA ARG A 29 -15.20 6.37 32.24
C ARG A 29 -15.36 5.25 33.28
N PRO A 30 -15.74 5.59 34.52
CA PRO A 30 -15.76 4.63 35.62
C PRO A 30 -16.69 3.46 35.33
N VAL A 31 -16.18 2.26 35.57
CA VAL A 31 -16.94 1.01 35.55
C VAL A 31 -16.91 0.36 36.92
N GLN A 32 -17.99 -0.35 37.24
CA GLN A 32 -18.18 -1.06 38.49
C GLN A 32 -18.27 -2.56 38.23
N THR A 33 -17.51 -3.32 39.01
CA THR A 33 -17.59 -4.79 39.03
C THR A 33 -18.80 -5.25 39.87
N ALA A 34 -19.20 -6.52 39.75
CA ALA A 34 -20.28 -7.08 40.58
C ALA A 34 -19.98 -7.07 42.09
N CYS A 35 -18.69 -7.02 42.47
CA CYS A 35 -18.24 -6.83 43.85
C CYS A 35 -18.08 -5.36 44.25
N GLU A 36 -18.70 -4.45 43.49
CA GLU A 36 -18.84 -3.01 43.75
C GLU A 36 -17.56 -2.15 43.67
N HIS A 37 -16.40 -2.72 43.36
CA HIS A 37 -15.17 -1.96 43.12
C HIS A 37 -15.18 -1.21 41.79
N LEU A 38 -14.63 0.01 41.80
CA LEU A 38 -14.59 0.95 40.69
C LEU A 38 -13.20 1.01 40.03
N PHE A 39 -13.20 1.13 38.70
CA PHE A 39 -12.00 1.22 37.87
C PHE A 39 -12.25 2.09 36.65
N CYS A 40 -11.20 2.55 35.97
CA CYS A 40 -11.36 3.08 34.61
C CYS A 40 -11.70 1.92 33.66
N GLU A 41 -12.58 2.15 32.70
CA GLU A 41 -13.00 1.14 31.72
C GLU A 41 -11.79 0.45 31.05
N ASP A 42 -10.87 1.24 30.48
CA ASP A 42 -9.68 0.70 29.80
C ASP A 42 -8.77 -0.10 30.74
N CYS A 43 -8.63 0.37 31.99
CA CYS A 43 -7.75 -0.26 32.96
C CYS A 43 -8.28 -1.64 33.37
N LEU A 44 -9.59 -1.73 33.64
CA LEU A 44 -10.19 -3.01 34.01
C LEU A 44 -10.22 -3.97 32.82
N LEU A 45 -10.60 -3.51 31.62
CA LEU A 45 -10.61 -4.37 30.44
C LEU A 45 -9.22 -4.93 30.13
N ALA A 46 -8.17 -4.10 30.21
CA ALA A 46 -6.79 -4.55 30.03
C ALA A 46 -6.35 -5.58 31.08
N TRP A 47 -6.86 -5.47 32.32
CA TRP A 47 -6.62 -6.47 33.37
C TRP A 47 -7.36 -7.78 33.10
N LEU A 48 -8.64 -7.72 32.73
CA LEU A 48 -9.48 -8.89 32.48
C LEU A 48 -9.00 -9.71 31.28
N CYS A 49 -8.34 -9.09 30.29
CA CYS A 49 -7.64 -9.82 29.22
C CYS A 49 -6.55 -10.78 29.74
N ARG A 50 -6.07 -10.59 30.97
CA ARG A 50 -5.02 -11.42 31.59
C ARG A 50 -5.55 -12.27 32.73
N LYS A 51 -6.46 -11.73 33.55
CA LYS A 51 -7.02 -12.39 34.75
C LYS A 51 -8.48 -12.01 34.93
N ALA A 52 -9.39 -12.99 34.88
CA ALA A 52 -10.84 -12.80 35.10
C ALA A 52 -11.19 -12.61 36.60
N THR A 53 -10.51 -11.70 37.28
CA THR A 53 -10.65 -11.44 38.72
C THR A 53 -10.60 -9.94 39.00
N CYS A 54 -11.33 -9.49 40.01
CA CYS A 54 -11.25 -8.12 40.51
C CYS A 54 -9.84 -7.84 41.07
N PRO A 55 -9.13 -6.79 40.63
CA PRO A 55 -7.82 -6.43 41.15
C PRO A 55 -7.76 -6.14 42.66
N VAL A 56 -8.89 -5.79 43.29
CA VAL A 56 -8.94 -5.40 44.70
C VAL A 56 -9.24 -6.58 45.63
N CYS A 57 -10.29 -7.35 45.34
CA CYS A 57 -10.76 -8.42 46.22
C CYS A 57 -10.61 -9.83 45.63
N GLN A 58 -10.07 -9.97 44.41
CA GLN A 58 -9.87 -11.24 43.70
C GLN A 58 -11.15 -12.03 43.37
N ALA A 59 -12.33 -11.44 43.59
CA ALA A 59 -13.59 -12.05 43.18
C ALA A 59 -13.62 -12.28 41.66
N VAL A 60 -14.17 -13.41 41.21
CA VAL A 60 -14.33 -13.72 39.79
C VAL A 60 -15.12 -12.59 39.12
N THR A 61 -14.58 -12.07 38.02
CA THR A 61 -15.16 -10.93 37.30
C THR A 61 -15.16 -11.27 35.82
N GLU A 62 -16.34 -11.56 35.30
CA GLU A 62 -16.56 -11.75 33.86
C GLU A 62 -16.70 -10.37 33.18
N PRO A 63 -16.09 -10.14 32.01
CA PRO A 63 -16.18 -8.87 31.29
C PRO A 63 -17.63 -8.40 31.06
N GLU A 64 -18.56 -9.32 30.80
CA GLU A 64 -19.97 -9.06 30.55
C GLU A 64 -20.73 -8.61 31.81
N ALA A 65 -20.21 -8.93 33.00
CA ALA A 65 -20.81 -8.54 34.26
C ALA A 65 -20.39 -7.14 34.73
N VAL A 66 -19.43 -6.51 34.04
CA VAL A 66 -18.96 -5.15 34.32
C VAL A 66 -20.00 -4.15 33.85
N LYS A 67 -20.42 -3.25 34.74
CA LYS A 67 -21.41 -2.21 34.45
C LYS A 67 -20.76 -0.84 34.49
N ARG A 68 -21.37 0.14 33.81
CA ARG A 68 -21.01 1.55 34.02
C ARG A 68 -21.27 1.91 35.48
N ALA A 69 -20.39 2.73 36.06
CA ALA A 69 -20.58 3.18 37.43
C ALA A 69 -21.89 4.00 37.58
N PRO A 70 -22.51 3.98 38.77
CA PRO A 70 -23.71 4.78 39.04
C PRO A 70 -23.51 6.25 38.70
N ARG A 71 -24.56 6.91 38.18
CA ARG A 71 -24.52 8.33 37.79
C ARG A 71 -24.10 9.26 38.92
N ALA A 72 -24.41 8.92 40.17
CA ALA A 72 -23.96 9.69 41.34
C ALA A 72 -22.43 9.73 41.45
N ILE A 73 -21.73 8.62 41.20
CA ILE A 73 -20.26 8.58 41.21
C ILE A 73 -19.69 9.42 40.06
N VAL A 74 -20.29 9.32 38.88
CA VAL A 74 -19.89 10.14 37.73
C VAL A 74 -20.08 11.62 38.06
N GLY A 75 -21.22 12.01 38.66
CA GLY A 75 -21.48 13.37 39.11
C GLY A 75 -20.44 13.88 40.11
N LEU A 76 -20.06 13.07 41.11
CA LEU A 76 -19.01 13.45 42.05
C LEU A 76 -17.65 13.69 41.40
N ILE A 77 -17.34 12.99 40.31
CA ILE A 77 -16.11 13.20 39.52
C ILE A 77 -16.26 14.45 38.65
N ASP A 78 -17.42 14.64 38.02
CA ASP A 78 -17.77 15.77 37.16
C ASP A 78 -17.72 17.12 37.93
N ASP A 79 -18.08 17.11 39.22
CA ASP A 79 -18.06 18.27 40.11
C ASP A 79 -16.67 18.64 40.65
N LEU A 80 -15.64 17.81 40.44
CA LEU A 80 -14.27 18.12 40.89
C LEU A 80 -13.72 19.34 40.17
N GLU A 81 -13.09 20.26 40.92
CA GLU A 81 -12.47 21.45 40.34
C GLU A 81 -11.13 21.13 39.68
N VAL A 82 -10.97 21.60 38.45
CA VAL A 82 -9.77 21.45 37.61
C VAL A 82 -9.31 22.80 37.09
N ARG A 83 -8.02 22.90 36.78
CA ARG A 83 -7.42 24.06 36.13
C ARG A 83 -7.12 23.75 34.67
N CYS A 84 -7.29 24.75 33.80
CA CYS A 84 -6.82 24.64 32.42
C CYS A 84 -5.28 24.50 32.38
N ASP A 85 -4.77 23.63 31.52
CA ASP A 85 -3.34 23.36 31.34
C ASP A 85 -2.72 24.16 30.17
N HIS A 86 -3.52 24.92 29.42
CA HIS A 86 -3.01 25.80 28.37
C HIS A 86 -2.28 27.00 28.97
N CYS A 87 -1.13 27.37 28.37
CA CYS A 87 -0.29 28.47 28.88
C CYS A 87 -1.10 29.77 28.98
N ASP A 88 -0.93 30.48 30.10
CA ASP A 88 -1.59 31.76 30.42
C ASP A 88 -3.13 31.70 30.56
N CYS A 89 -3.72 30.50 30.71
CA CYS A 89 -5.13 30.37 31.01
C CYS A 89 -5.40 30.23 32.51
N ASP A 90 -6.09 31.21 33.09
CA ASP A 90 -6.49 31.20 34.51
C ASP A 90 -7.80 30.45 34.79
N TRP A 91 -8.39 29.80 33.78
CA TRP A 91 -9.68 29.14 33.95
C TRP A 91 -9.58 27.99 34.96
N THR A 92 -10.49 28.02 35.92
CA THR A 92 -10.70 26.98 36.92
C THR A 92 -12.20 26.73 37.02
N GLY A 93 -12.62 25.47 37.08
CA GLY A 93 -14.03 25.12 37.21
C GLY A 93 -14.25 23.62 37.31
N ALA A 94 -15.51 23.21 37.35
CA ALA A 94 -15.89 21.80 37.39
C ALA A 94 -15.37 21.05 36.15
N LEU A 95 -14.94 19.80 36.34
CA LEU A 95 -14.39 18.95 35.30
C LEU A 95 -15.34 18.79 34.09
N ASP A 96 -16.65 18.75 34.31
CA ASP A 96 -17.64 18.65 33.23
C ASP A 96 -17.65 19.87 32.29
N LYS A 97 -17.25 21.04 32.78
CA LYS A 97 -17.16 22.30 32.00
C LYS A 97 -15.83 22.47 31.29
N LEU A 98 -14.81 21.69 31.67
CA LEU A 98 -13.47 21.82 31.09
C LEU A 98 -13.49 21.68 29.57
N ASN A 99 -14.22 20.71 29.01
CA ASN A 99 -14.26 20.54 27.55
C ASN A 99 -14.86 21.75 26.81
N ALA A 100 -15.93 22.34 27.34
CA ALA A 100 -16.53 23.54 26.77
C ALA A 100 -15.56 24.72 26.84
N HIS A 101 -14.83 24.85 27.95
CA HIS A 101 -13.74 25.81 28.06
C HIS A 101 -12.63 25.54 27.03
N LEU A 102 -12.16 24.31 26.87
CA LEU A 102 -11.08 23.96 25.93
C LEU A 102 -11.45 24.23 24.45
N ASP A 103 -12.74 24.26 24.11
CA ASP A 103 -13.21 24.64 22.78
C ASP A 103 -13.10 26.15 22.51
N GLU A 104 -13.14 26.98 23.57
CA GLU A 104 -13.10 28.45 23.50
C GLU A 104 -11.84 29.06 24.16
N CYS A 105 -10.94 28.23 24.68
CA CYS A 105 -9.80 28.67 25.48
C CYS A 105 -8.88 29.57 24.67
N CYS A 106 -8.52 30.72 25.26
CA CYS A 106 -7.78 31.82 24.62
C CYS A 106 -6.37 31.47 24.14
N HIS A 107 -5.85 30.27 24.43
CA HIS A 107 -4.50 29.82 24.07
C HIS A 107 -4.45 28.50 23.28
N ALA A 108 -5.53 28.07 22.63
CA ALA A 108 -5.76 26.67 22.25
C ALA A 108 -4.75 26.04 21.24
N PRO A 109 -3.88 25.10 21.67
CA PRO A 109 -3.28 24.07 20.81
C PRO A 109 -4.31 23.13 20.16
N ARG A 110 -5.55 23.01 20.70
CA ARG A 110 -6.60 22.14 20.13
C ARG A 110 -7.17 22.67 18.82
N ALA A 111 -7.43 23.98 18.70
CA ALA A 111 -7.94 24.57 17.46
C ALA A 111 -6.90 24.49 16.34
N GLU A 112 -5.64 24.80 16.63
CA GLU A 112 -4.53 24.65 15.68
C GLU A 112 -4.32 23.16 15.30
N LEU A 113 -4.37 22.24 16.26
CA LEU A 113 -4.29 20.81 16.00
C LEU A 113 -5.42 20.32 15.09
N LEU A 114 -6.67 20.77 15.32
CA LEU A 114 -7.80 20.44 14.46
C LEU A 114 -7.64 21.00 13.05
N GLN A 115 -7.11 22.21 12.91
CA GLN A 115 -6.76 22.78 11.60
C GLN A 115 -5.68 21.93 10.90
N ARG A 116 -4.61 21.56 11.60
CA ARG A 116 -3.54 20.70 11.08
C ARG A 116 -4.06 19.31 10.68
N LEU A 117 -4.93 18.70 11.49
CA LEU A 117 -5.58 17.43 11.18
C LEU A 117 -6.48 17.56 9.94
N SER A 118 -7.26 18.63 9.82
CA SER A 118 -8.09 18.87 8.63
C SER A 118 -7.24 19.10 7.36
N ALA A 119 -6.09 19.77 7.48
CA ALA A 119 -5.15 19.94 6.39
C ALA A 119 -4.52 18.60 5.98
N LYS A 120 -4.13 17.78 6.96
CA LYS A 120 -3.62 16.42 6.72
C LYS A 120 -4.68 15.52 6.09
N GLN A 121 -5.93 15.62 6.51
CA GLN A 121 -7.03 14.85 5.94
C GLN A 121 -7.22 15.19 4.45
N ARG A 122 -7.20 16.48 4.09
CA ARG A 122 -7.23 16.91 2.68
C ARG A 122 -6.03 16.37 1.90
N GLN A 123 -4.82 16.44 2.46
CA GLN A 123 -3.62 15.87 1.83
C GLN A 123 -3.78 14.35 1.57
N LEU A 124 -4.37 13.61 2.49
CA LEU A 124 -4.64 12.18 2.31
C LEU A 124 -5.66 11.93 1.20
N ASP A 125 -6.72 12.72 1.14
CA ASP A 125 -7.75 12.58 0.10
C ASP A 125 -7.21 12.94 -1.28
N ASP A 126 -6.34 13.95 -1.39
CA ASP A 126 -5.64 14.31 -2.63
C ASP A 126 -4.70 13.19 -3.08
N ALA A 127 -3.91 12.63 -2.15
CA ALA A 127 -3.03 11.51 -2.42
C ALA A 127 -3.81 10.27 -2.88
N ARG A 128 -4.95 9.97 -2.25
CA ARG A 128 -5.85 8.86 -2.65
C ARG A 128 -6.37 9.06 -4.06
N ARG A 129 -6.79 10.27 -4.44
CA ARG A 129 -7.23 10.56 -5.82
C ARG A 129 -6.08 10.36 -6.81
N THR A 130 -4.88 10.83 -6.47
CA THR A 130 -3.69 10.66 -7.30
C THR A 130 -3.36 9.18 -7.51
N ILE A 131 -3.39 8.37 -6.44
CA ILE A 131 -3.15 6.92 -6.51
C ILE A 131 -4.18 6.27 -7.45
N ALA A 132 -5.47 6.57 -7.27
CA ALA A 132 -6.52 6.01 -8.12
C ALA A 132 -6.35 6.40 -9.60
N ASP A 133 -5.89 7.61 -9.90
CA ASP A 133 -5.60 8.05 -11.27
C ASP A 133 -4.37 7.33 -11.86
N ARG A 134 -3.33 7.08 -11.05
CA ARG A 134 -2.17 6.28 -11.45
C ARG A 134 -2.54 4.81 -11.69
N ASP A 135 -3.37 4.21 -10.84
CA ASP A 135 -3.82 2.82 -10.99
C ASP A 135 -4.59 2.62 -12.31
N ARG A 136 -5.46 3.57 -12.67
CA ARG A 136 -6.15 3.55 -13.97
C ARG A 136 -5.16 3.60 -15.14
N GLU A 137 -4.09 4.38 -15.00
CA GLU A 137 -3.07 4.50 -16.04
C GLU A 137 -2.22 3.24 -16.15
N ILE A 138 -1.85 2.63 -15.02
CA ILE A 138 -1.16 1.33 -14.99
C ILE A 138 -1.97 0.29 -15.77
N VAL A 139 -3.27 0.16 -15.50
CA VAL A 139 -4.13 -0.79 -16.21
C VAL A 139 -4.17 -0.51 -17.73
N ARG A 140 -4.23 0.76 -18.15
CA ARG A 140 -4.18 1.12 -19.57
C ARG A 140 -2.85 0.74 -20.22
N LEU A 141 -1.75 1.05 -19.55
CA LEU A 141 -0.40 0.76 -20.05
C LEU A 141 -0.14 -0.73 -20.12
N GLU A 142 -0.57 -1.50 -19.12
CA GLU A 142 -0.51 -2.96 -19.12
C GLU A 142 -1.28 -3.57 -20.29
N ALA A 143 -2.51 -3.07 -20.55
CA ALA A 143 -3.30 -3.50 -21.69
C ALA A 143 -2.60 -3.17 -23.03
N ALA A 144 -2.01 -1.98 -23.16
CA ALA A 144 -1.26 -1.59 -24.34
C ALA A 144 -0.01 -2.47 -24.56
N LEU A 145 0.75 -2.75 -23.50
CA LEU A 145 1.91 -3.64 -23.56
C LEU A 145 1.51 -5.07 -23.94
N LYS A 146 0.41 -5.57 -23.37
CA LYS A 146 -0.14 -6.88 -23.73
C LYS A 146 -0.53 -6.93 -25.21
N ALA A 147 -1.24 -5.92 -25.71
CA ALA A 147 -1.63 -5.84 -27.12
C ALA A 147 -0.41 -5.82 -28.05
N ARG A 148 0.65 -5.08 -27.70
CA ARG A 148 1.91 -5.08 -28.46
C ARG A 148 2.57 -6.45 -28.50
N ARG A 149 2.64 -7.14 -27.35
CA ARG A 149 3.20 -8.49 -27.24
C ARG A 149 2.41 -9.51 -28.06
N ASP A 150 1.08 -9.47 -27.97
CA ASP A 150 0.19 -10.35 -28.73
C ASP A 150 0.29 -10.09 -30.24
N GLY A 151 0.43 -8.82 -30.64
CA GLY A 151 0.71 -8.43 -32.03
C GLY A 151 2.00 -9.05 -32.55
N SER A 152 3.12 -8.87 -31.83
CA SER A 152 4.40 -9.47 -32.21
C SER A 152 4.36 -11.01 -32.27
N ALA A 153 3.61 -11.66 -31.38
CA ALA A 153 3.41 -13.11 -31.42
C ALA A 153 2.64 -13.55 -32.68
N ARG A 154 1.57 -12.84 -33.05
CA ARG A 154 0.80 -13.11 -34.27
C ARG A 154 1.64 -12.93 -35.54
N ASP A 155 2.45 -11.88 -35.59
CA ASP A 155 3.36 -11.62 -36.71
C ASP A 155 4.39 -12.74 -36.87
N ALA A 156 4.99 -13.19 -35.75
CA ALA A 156 5.91 -14.31 -35.74
C ALA A 156 5.25 -15.62 -36.23
N ASP A 157 4.03 -15.92 -35.79
CA ASP A 157 3.29 -17.10 -36.25
C ASP A 157 2.94 -17.03 -37.74
N ASN A 158 2.57 -15.86 -38.23
CA ASN A 158 2.29 -15.65 -39.65
C ASN A 158 3.56 -15.86 -40.49
N ALA A 159 4.69 -15.31 -40.05
CA ALA A 159 5.99 -15.54 -40.69
C ALA A 159 6.37 -17.03 -40.72
N ARG A 160 6.20 -17.76 -39.60
CA ARG A 160 6.44 -19.21 -39.54
C ARG A 160 5.54 -20.00 -40.48
N ARG A 161 4.24 -19.66 -40.57
CA ARG A 161 3.31 -20.30 -41.51
C ARG A 161 3.73 -20.08 -42.95
N ARG A 162 4.10 -18.85 -43.30
CA ARG A 162 4.56 -18.51 -44.65
C ARG A 162 5.86 -19.22 -45.01
N LEU A 163 6.80 -19.33 -44.08
CA LEU A 163 8.03 -20.11 -44.26
C LEU A 163 7.73 -21.58 -44.56
N ARG A 164 6.86 -22.23 -43.77
CA ARG A 164 6.45 -23.62 -44.00
C ARG A 164 5.79 -23.83 -45.36
N GLN A 165 5.01 -22.86 -45.85
CA GLN A 165 4.43 -22.93 -47.19
C GLN A 165 5.52 -22.87 -48.25
N LEU A 166 6.45 -21.92 -48.13
CA LEU A 166 7.57 -21.79 -49.07
C LEU A 166 8.48 -23.02 -49.10
N GLU A 167 8.69 -23.68 -47.95
CA GLU A 167 9.41 -24.95 -47.86
C GLU A 167 8.69 -26.06 -48.63
N ARG A 168 7.36 -26.20 -48.43
CA ARG A 168 6.55 -27.16 -49.21
C ARG A 168 6.61 -26.89 -50.71
N ASP A 169 6.49 -25.63 -51.12
CA ASP A 169 6.54 -25.23 -52.53
C ASP A 169 7.94 -25.45 -53.14
N ALA A 170 9.00 -25.38 -52.32
CA ALA A 170 10.37 -25.66 -52.75
C ALA A 170 10.67 -27.16 -52.86
N ASP A 171 10.05 -27.99 -52.01
CA ASP A 171 10.13 -29.45 -52.04
C ASP A 171 9.22 -30.07 -53.11
N GLU A 172 8.20 -29.36 -53.59
CA GLU A 172 7.44 -29.74 -54.77
C GLU A 172 8.36 -29.85 -56.00
N ASP A 173 8.75 -31.08 -56.35
CA ASP A 173 9.60 -31.36 -57.51
C ASP A 173 8.90 -30.86 -58.80
N PRO A 174 9.44 -29.84 -59.49
CA PRO A 174 8.87 -29.34 -60.74
C PRO A 174 8.88 -30.38 -61.86
N ARG A 175 9.52 -31.55 -61.68
CA ARG A 175 9.49 -32.66 -62.63
C ARG A 175 8.20 -33.48 -62.58
N ARG A 176 7.36 -33.32 -61.53
CA ARG A 176 6.12 -34.10 -61.33
C ARG A 176 4.87 -33.54 -62.01
N SER A 177 4.93 -32.38 -62.68
CA SER A 177 3.79 -31.88 -63.48
C SER A 177 3.47 -32.84 -64.64
N PRO A 178 2.26 -33.43 -64.70
CA PRO A 178 1.85 -34.27 -65.83
C PRO A 178 1.82 -33.41 -67.11
N GLY A 179 2.54 -33.81 -68.17
CA GLY A 179 2.47 -33.18 -69.50
C GLY A 179 3.70 -32.40 -70.02
N THR A 180 4.85 -32.42 -69.35
CA THR A 180 6.05 -31.64 -69.76
C THR A 180 7.05 -32.42 -70.63
N THR A 181 7.56 -31.79 -71.71
CA THR A 181 8.48 -32.38 -72.70
C THR A 181 9.95 -32.48 -72.21
N GLN A 182 10.76 -33.35 -72.82
CA GLN A 182 12.15 -33.63 -72.39
C GLN A 182 13.06 -32.38 -72.35
N SER A 183 12.92 -31.48 -73.33
CA SER A 183 13.65 -30.20 -73.40
C SER A 183 13.25 -29.22 -72.28
N GLN A 184 11.96 -29.18 -71.93
CA GLN A 184 11.49 -28.37 -70.80
C GLN A 184 12.04 -28.87 -69.46
N ARG A 185 12.22 -30.20 -69.31
CA ARG A 185 12.76 -30.82 -68.08
C ARG A 185 14.25 -30.52 -67.87
N SER A 186 15.07 -30.47 -68.91
CA SER A 186 16.51 -30.13 -68.83
C SER A 186 16.72 -28.66 -68.44
N LEU A 187 16.02 -27.73 -69.10
CA LEU A 187 16.05 -26.30 -68.75
C LEU A 187 15.58 -26.06 -67.31
N ARG A 188 14.55 -26.78 -66.84
CA ARG A 188 14.10 -26.70 -65.44
C ARG A 188 15.19 -27.17 -64.47
N ARG A 189 15.86 -28.29 -64.73
CA ARG A 189 16.95 -28.81 -63.88
C ARG A 189 18.10 -27.82 -63.73
N GLU A 190 18.48 -27.16 -64.82
CA GLU A 190 19.59 -26.22 -64.84
C GLU A 190 19.27 -24.92 -64.08
N ARG A 191 18.05 -24.40 -64.27
CA ARG A 191 17.55 -23.26 -63.47
C ARG A 191 17.48 -23.59 -61.98
N PHE A 192 17.11 -24.82 -61.61
CA PHE A 192 17.11 -25.27 -60.22
C PHE A 192 18.51 -25.38 -59.62
N ARG A 193 19.50 -25.89 -60.36
CA ARG A 193 20.91 -25.90 -59.92
C ARG A 193 21.42 -24.48 -59.70
N LYS A 194 21.17 -23.58 -60.64
CA LYS A 194 21.57 -22.18 -60.53
C LYS A 194 20.92 -21.49 -59.32
N ALA A 195 19.61 -21.62 -59.15
CA ALA A 195 18.89 -21.05 -58.01
C ALA A 195 19.34 -21.61 -56.65
N ARG A 196 19.83 -22.85 -56.59
CA ARG A 196 20.40 -23.45 -55.37
C ARG A 196 21.81 -22.93 -55.08
N SER A 197 22.62 -22.73 -56.13
CA SER A 197 23.94 -22.09 -56.03
C SER A 197 23.80 -20.64 -55.56
N ASP A 198 22.88 -19.88 -56.16
CA ASP A 198 22.63 -18.47 -55.84
C ASP A 198 22.17 -18.31 -54.37
N ARG A 199 21.30 -19.22 -53.88
CA ARG A 199 20.89 -19.27 -52.46
C ARG A 199 22.06 -19.57 -51.51
N ALA A 200 23.00 -20.43 -51.89
CA ALA A 200 24.16 -20.73 -51.06
C ALA A 200 25.09 -19.51 -50.93
N THR A 201 25.25 -18.73 -52.00
CA THR A 201 25.98 -17.46 -51.96
C THR A 201 25.30 -16.41 -51.08
N ASP A 202 23.97 -16.34 -51.08
CA ASP A 202 23.24 -15.38 -50.23
C ASP A 202 23.35 -15.71 -48.74
N VAL A 203 23.26 -17.00 -48.36
CA VAL A 203 23.49 -17.42 -46.96
C VAL A 203 24.89 -17.04 -46.50
N THR A 204 25.90 -17.27 -47.34
CA THR A 204 27.30 -16.92 -47.04
C THR A 204 27.47 -15.41 -46.82
N ARG A 205 26.81 -14.57 -47.64
CA ARG A 205 26.80 -13.11 -47.46
C ARG A 205 26.12 -12.67 -46.16
N ILE A 206 24.98 -13.27 -45.82
CA ILE A 206 24.24 -12.95 -44.58
C ILE A 206 25.10 -13.29 -43.35
N MET A 207 25.79 -14.43 -43.36
CA MET A 207 26.72 -14.79 -42.28
C MET A 207 27.86 -13.78 -42.15
N SER A 208 28.48 -13.37 -43.27
CA SER A 208 29.55 -12.36 -43.26
C SER A 208 29.10 -10.99 -42.74
N LEU A 209 27.87 -10.56 -43.09
CA LEU A 209 27.29 -9.32 -42.57
C LEU A 209 27.00 -9.39 -41.07
N ARG A 210 26.60 -10.57 -40.56
CA ARG A 210 26.40 -10.79 -39.13
C ARG A 210 27.71 -10.66 -38.35
N ASP A 211 28.77 -11.32 -38.83
CA ASP A 211 30.09 -11.25 -38.21
C ASP A 211 30.61 -9.80 -38.17
N SER A 212 30.39 -9.05 -39.26
CA SER A 212 30.76 -7.63 -39.36
C SER A 212 30.00 -6.75 -38.35
N LEU A 213 28.71 -7.01 -38.15
CA LEU A 213 27.90 -6.29 -37.16
C LEU A 213 28.28 -6.65 -35.72
N GLU A 214 28.70 -7.89 -35.48
CA GLU A 214 29.17 -8.35 -34.17
C GLU A 214 30.52 -7.74 -33.83
N THR A 215 31.42 -7.61 -34.81
CA THR A 215 32.69 -6.87 -34.63
C THR A 215 32.44 -5.41 -34.30
N LEU A 216 31.56 -4.72 -35.04
CA LEU A 216 31.23 -3.32 -34.76
C LEU A 216 30.60 -3.11 -33.38
N ARG A 217 29.79 -4.04 -32.89
CA ARG A 217 29.22 -3.98 -31.54
C ARG A 217 30.26 -4.13 -30.43
N LEU A 218 31.25 -5.00 -30.63
CA LEU A 218 32.35 -5.17 -29.67
C LEU A 218 33.22 -3.90 -29.59
N HIS A 219 33.51 -3.26 -30.73
CA HIS A 219 34.26 -2.00 -30.75
C HIS A 219 33.49 -0.83 -30.11
N ALA A 220 32.16 -0.80 -30.22
CA ALA A 220 31.34 0.21 -29.57
C ALA A 220 31.18 0.00 -28.04
N ALA A 221 31.52 -1.17 -27.50
CA ALA A 221 31.49 -1.45 -26.07
C ALA A 221 32.79 -1.08 -25.34
N ASP A 222 33.89 -0.90 -26.07
CA ASP A 222 35.21 -0.51 -25.53
C ASP A 222 35.40 1.03 -25.48
N GLU A 223 34.50 1.81 -26.09
CA GLU A 223 34.47 3.27 -25.98
C GLU A 223 33.46 3.73 -24.91
N GLU A 224 33.76 3.51 -23.63
CA GLU A 224 33.09 4.27 -22.56
C GLU A 224 33.58 5.73 -22.58
N PRO A 225 32.68 6.73 -22.50
CA PRO A 225 33.09 8.12 -22.38
C PRO A 225 33.67 8.34 -20.99
N THR A 226 34.97 8.65 -20.92
CA THR A 226 35.58 9.24 -19.72
C THR A 226 34.84 10.54 -19.42
N GLY A 227 33.91 10.49 -18.47
CA GLY A 227 33.13 11.63 -18.03
C GLY A 227 34.03 12.67 -17.37
N ASP A 228 34.22 13.79 -18.06
CA ASP A 228 34.71 15.03 -17.45
C ASP A 228 33.70 15.51 -16.41
N ARG A 229 34.18 15.62 -15.17
CA ARG A 229 33.48 16.25 -14.05
C ARG A 229 33.50 17.77 -14.24
N CYS A 230 32.34 18.40 -14.16
CA CYS A 230 32.17 19.77 -13.69
C CYS A 230 30.94 19.81 -12.78
#